data_AF-A0A7X8TSC9-F1
#
_entry.id   AF-A0A7X8TSC9-F1
#
_cell.length_a   1.000
_cell.length_b   1.000
_cell.length_c   1.000
_cell.angle_alpha   90.00
_cell.angle_beta   90.00
_cell.angle_gamma   90.00
#
_symmetry.space_group_name_H-M   'P 1'
#
loop_
_entity.id
_entity.type
_entity.pdbx_description
1 polymer ?
#
loop_
_entity_poly.entity_id
_entity_poly.type
_entity_poly.pdbx_seq_one_letter_code
_entity_poly.pdbx_strand_id
1 'polypeptide(L)'
;MGSSKSSSNTSSNTKNTSGQNAISGDNLGVALSGVSESTVNVTATDHGAVNSAFEFGENAFDSAASIANDAIDANKYVTSEALSFGENALEDSLNFGESALESMGQLSGDAIKTQAAQNSESLQMLAGLSGSQAEQNREALDKLTELATLKTDGGQTDTTQKMMIVIVVMMIVMGVVMVKR
;
A
#
# COMPACT_ATOMS: atom_id res chain seq x y z
N MET A 1 -115.04 21.97 4.74
CA MET A 1 -115.72 21.47 5.96
C MET A 1 -116.12 20.02 5.71
N GLY A 2 -115.92 19.13 6.68
CA GLY A 2 -116.43 17.75 6.65
C GLY A 2 -115.37 16.68 6.86
N SER A 3 -114.96 16.50 8.12
CA SER A 3 -114.06 15.46 8.60
C SER A 3 -114.74 14.08 8.62
N SER A 4 -114.13 13.09 7.96
CA SER A 4 -114.52 11.68 8.08
C SER A 4 -113.68 10.98 9.13
N LYS A 5 -114.33 10.62 10.25
CA LYS A 5 -113.85 9.67 11.26
C LYS A 5 -113.77 8.27 10.64
N SER A 6 -112.64 7.60 10.77
CA SER A 6 -112.52 6.15 10.53
C SER A 6 -112.21 5.46 11.86
N SER A 7 -113.14 4.63 12.34
CA SER A 7 -112.93 3.73 13.48
C SER A 7 -112.48 2.37 12.97
N SER A 8 -111.28 1.94 13.35
CA SER A 8 -110.83 0.57 13.10
C SER A 8 -110.66 -0.17 14.44
N ASN A 9 -111.53 -1.15 14.68
CA ASN A 9 -111.33 -2.13 15.74
C ASN A 9 -110.26 -3.13 15.28
N THR A 10 -109.11 -3.15 15.95
CA THR A 10 -108.05 -4.15 15.70
C THR A 10 -108.05 -5.15 16.83
N SER A 11 -108.50 -6.37 16.55
CA SER A 11 -108.30 -7.55 17.42
C SER A 11 -107.21 -8.39 16.77
N SER A 12 -106.03 -8.42 17.37
CA SER A 12 -104.84 -9.07 16.81
C SER A 12 -104.54 -10.36 17.59
N ASN A 13 -104.63 -11.50 16.90
CA ASN A 13 -104.05 -12.76 17.33
C ASN A 13 -103.35 -13.39 16.12
N THR A 14 -102.05 -13.14 15.99
CA THR A 14 -101.21 -13.63 14.88
C THR A 14 -99.98 -14.33 15.45
N LYS A 15 -99.83 -15.66 15.26
CA LYS A 15 -98.52 -16.33 15.39
C LYS A 15 -97.87 -16.29 14.02
N ASN A 16 -97.03 -15.28 13.77
CA ASN A 16 -96.35 -15.11 12.49
C ASN A 16 -95.16 -16.07 12.38
N THR A 17 -95.29 -17.13 11.59
CA THR A 17 -94.16 -18.01 11.19
C THR A 17 -93.57 -17.63 9.82
N SER A 18 -93.96 -16.49 9.25
CA SER A 18 -93.40 -15.95 8.01
C SER A 18 -92.34 -14.90 8.35
N GLY A 19 -91.08 -15.30 8.36
CA GLY A 19 -89.94 -14.41 8.57
C GLY A 19 -89.25 -14.08 7.25
N GLN A 20 -89.91 -13.37 6.34
CA GLN A 20 -89.36 -13.05 5.01
C GLN A 20 -87.96 -12.40 5.13
N ASN A 21 -86.90 -13.15 4.78
CA ASN A 21 -85.54 -12.61 4.74
C ASN A 21 -85.39 -11.72 3.49
N ALA A 22 -85.46 -10.41 3.68
CA ALA A 22 -85.03 -9.45 2.67
C ALA A 22 -83.51 -9.39 2.67
N ILE A 23 -82.87 -10.04 1.69
CA ILE A 23 -81.43 -10.02 1.52
C ILE A 23 -81.11 -9.18 0.29
N SER A 24 -80.27 -8.17 0.50
CA SER A 24 -79.79 -7.26 -0.55
C SER A 24 -78.27 -7.18 -0.46
N GLY A 25 -77.59 -7.24 -1.60
CA GLY A 25 -76.13 -7.37 -1.69
C GLY A 25 -75.66 -8.79 -1.94
N ASP A 26 -74.34 -9.01 -1.87
CA ASP A 26 -73.72 -10.33 -2.00
C ASP A 26 -73.76 -11.07 -0.65
N ASN A 27 -74.68 -12.03 -0.53
CA ASN A 27 -74.82 -12.84 0.67
C ASN A 27 -74.27 -14.25 0.39
N LEU A 28 -72.97 -14.41 0.63
CA LEU A 28 -72.23 -15.67 0.51
C LEU A 28 -72.52 -16.67 1.66
N GLY A 29 -73.48 -16.36 2.53
CA GLY A 29 -73.89 -17.17 3.67
C GLY A 29 -75.24 -17.87 3.46
N VAL A 30 -75.81 -18.41 4.54
CA VAL A 30 -77.11 -19.11 4.49
C VAL A 30 -78.21 -18.27 5.12
N ALA A 31 -79.25 -18.00 4.33
CA ALA A 31 -80.42 -17.23 4.71
C ALA A 31 -81.56 -18.14 5.17
N LEU A 32 -81.95 -18.09 6.44
CA LEU A 32 -83.00 -18.94 6.99
C LEU A 32 -84.18 -18.12 7.51
N SER A 33 -85.36 -18.37 6.95
CA SER A 33 -86.60 -17.61 7.18
C SER A 33 -87.70 -18.57 7.67
N GLY A 34 -88.48 -18.15 8.66
CA GLY A 34 -89.69 -18.86 9.09
C GLY A 34 -89.48 -20.10 9.97
N VAL A 35 -88.30 -20.24 10.61
CA VAL A 35 -88.02 -21.34 11.54
C VAL A 35 -88.52 -20.98 12.95
N SER A 36 -89.60 -21.60 13.41
CA SER A 36 -90.14 -21.46 14.76
C SER A 36 -90.09 -22.83 15.46
N GLU A 37 -89.44 -22.89 16.62
CA GLU A 37 -89.31 -24.10 17.45
C GLU A 37 -88.57 -25.29 16.77
N SER A 38 -87.69 -25.02 15.80
CA SER A 38 -86.89 -26.05 15.08
C SER A 38 -85.38 -25.85 15.25
N THR A 39 -84.61 -26.93 15.38
CA THR A 39 -83.14 -26.93 15.28
C THR A 39 -82.73 -27.00 13.81
N VAL A 40 -82.04 -25.96 13.32
CA VAL A 40 -81.52 -25.92 11.95
C VAL A 40 -80.05 -26.34 11.96
N ASN A 41 -79.70 -27.38 11.20
CA ASN A 41 -78.32 -27.77 10.95
C ASN A 41 -77.90 -27.25 9.57
N VAL A 42 -76.94 -26.33 9.56
CA VAL A 42 -76.34 -25.83 8.33
C VAL A 42 -74.94 -26.42 8.21
N THR A 43 -74.67 -27.11 7.10
CA THR A 43 -73.34 -27.59 6.75
C THR A 43 -72.85 -26.79 5.55
N ALA A 44 -71.78 -26.02 5.75
CA ALA A 44 -71.07 -25.33 4.68
C ALA A 44 -69.79 -26.09 4.32
N THR A 45 -69.45 -26.16 3.03
CA THR A 45 -68.23 -26.79 2.54
C THR A 45 -67.27 -25.68 2.07
N ASP A 46 -65.99 -25.76 2.43
CA ASP A 46 -64.98 -24.74 2.11
C ASP A 46 -64.46 -24.77 0.66
N HIS A 47 -64.95 -25.71 -0.16
CA HIS A 47 -64.57 -25.93 -1.56
C HIS A 47 -63.04 -25.98 -1.81
N GLY A 48 -62.24 -26.40 -0.82
CA GLY A 48 -60.80 -26.47 -0.93
C GLY A 48 -60.06 -25.18 -0.56
N ALA A 49 -60.76 -24.13 -0.12
CA ALA A 49 -60.14 -22.87 0.31
C ALA A 49 -59.10 -23.08 1.42
N VAL A 50 -59.35 -24.02 2.33
CA VAL A 50 -58.40 -24.39 3.39
C VAL A 50 -57.17 -25.08 2.79
N ASN A 51 -57.35 -25.98 1.84
CA ASN A 51 -56.24 -26.65 1.16
C ASN A 51 -55.38 -25.65 0.37
N SER A 52 -56.01 -24.73 -0.36
CA SER A 52 -55.30 -23.66 -1.07
C SER A 52 -54.58 -22.70 -0.11
N ALA A 53 -55.13 -22.45 1.08
CA ALA A 53 -54.44 -21.66 2.10
C ALA A 53 -53.18 -22.37 2.62
N PHE A 54 -53.23 -23.69 2.80
CA PHE A 54 -52.04 -24.48 3.17
C PHE A 54 -51.01 -24.49 2.04
N GLU A 55 -51.41 -24.75 0.79
CA GLU A 55 -50.52 -24.72 -0.37
C GLU A 55 -49.87 -23.34 -0.55
N PHE A 56 -50.61 -22.25 -0.34
CA PHE A 56 -50.04 -20.91 -0.32
C PHE A 56 -49.00 -20.75 0.81
N GLY A 57 -49.30 -21.25 2.01
CA GLY A 57 -48.38 -21.23 3.15
C GLY A 57 -47.09 -22.01 2.90
N GLU A 58 -47.19 -23.19 2.29
CA GLU A 58 -46.04 -24.02 1.90
C GLU A 58 -45.18 -23.29 0.85
N ASN A 59 -45.78 -22.79 -0.23
CA ASN A 59 -45.06 -22.05 -1.26
C ASN A 59 -44.39 -20.78 -0.71
N ALA A 60 -45.07 -20.06 0.20
CA ALA A 60 -44.50 -18.89 0.85
C ALA A 60 -43.31 -19.26 1.75
N PHE A 61 -43.40 -20.38 2.46
CA PHE A 61 -42.31 -20.89 3.28
C PHE A 61 -41.12 -21.34 2.43
N ASP A 62 -41.35 -22.09 1.36
CA ASP A 62 -40.31 -22.55 0.43
C ASP A 62 -39.62 -21.36 -0.24
N SER A 63 -40.39 -20.35 -0.64
CA SER A 63 -39.84 -19.10 -1.18
C SER A 63 -38.97 -18.38 -0.16
N ALA A 64 -39.43 -18.28 1.10
CA ALA A 64 -38.65 -17.68 2.18
C ALA A 64 -37.36 -18.46 2.46
N ALA A 65 -37.42 -19.79 2.45
CA ALA A 65 -36.26 -20.67 2.61
C ALA A 65 -35.26 -20.50 1.46
N SER A 66 -35.73 -20.41 0.21
CA SER A 66 -34.87 -20.15 -0.95
C SER A 66 -34.16 -18.82 -0.82
N ILE A 67 -34.88 -17.73 -0.50
CA ILE A 67 -34.31 -16.40 -0.30
C ILE A 67 -33.26 -16.41 0.82
N ALA A 68 -33.53 -17.13 1.91
CA ALA A 68 -32.58 -17.26 3.02
C ALA A 68 -31.30 -17.98 2.59
N ASN A 69 -31.40 -19.05 1.80
CA ASN A 69 -30.23 -19.75 1.26
C ASN A 69 -29.45 -18.87 0.28
N ASP A 70 -30.12 -18.19 -0.64
CA ASP A 70 -29.48 -17.26 -1.59
C ASP A 70 -28.74 -16.13 -0.86
N ALA A 71 -29.32 -15.60 0.22
CA ALA A 71 -28.68 -14.59 1.05
C ALA A 71 -27.45 -15.14 1.79
N ILE A 72 -27.50 -16.38 2.27
CA ILE A 72 -26.35 -17.05 2.90
C ILE A 72 -25.25 -17.26 1.88
N ASP A 73 -25.57 -17.72 0.67
CA ASP A 73 -24.58 -17.99 -0.37
C ASP A 73 -23.95 -16.70 -0.92
N ALA A 74 -24.73 -15.63 -1.07
CA ALA A 74 -24.20 -14.31 -1.36
C ALA A 74 -23.22 -13.83 -0.28
N ASN A 75 -23.54 -14.02 1.00
CA ASN A 75 -22.63 -13.68 2.10
C ASN A 75 -21.36 -14.53 2.09
N LYS A 76 -21.45 -15.84 1.80
CA LYS A 76 -20.27 -16.70 1.65
C LYS A 76 -19.37 -16.19 0.53
N TYR A 77 -19.94 -15.86 -0.63
CA TYR A 77 -19.20 -15.34 -1.77
C TYR A 77 -18.48 -14.03 -1.42
N VAL A 78 -19.20 -13.05 -0.86
CA VAL A 78 -18.63 -11.77 -0.46
C VAL A 78 -17.53 -11.94 0.59
N THR A 79 -17.74 -12.83 1.57
CA THR A 79 -16.74 -13.11 2.60
C THR A 79 -15.50 -13.78 2.01
N SER A 80 -15.68 -14.75 1.10
CA SER A 80 -14.57 -15.41 0.41
C SER A 80 -13.75 -14.43 -0.44
N GLU A 81 -14.43 -13.55 -1.18
CA GLU A 81 -13.77 -12.52 -1.99
C GLU A 81 -13.00 -11.52 -1.12
N ALA A 82 -13.59 -11.09 0.00
CA ALA A 82 -12.94 -10.18 0.94
C ALA A 82 -11.69 -10.81 1.57
N LEU A 83 -11.74 -12.10 1.92
CA LEU A 83 -10.59 -12.84 2.44
C LEU A 83 -9.49 -13.00 1.38
N SER A 84 -9.85 -13.38 0.15
CA SER A 84 -8.93 -13.48 -0.98
C SER A 84 -8.25 -12.13 -1.27
N PHE A 85 -9.01 -11.04 -1.31
CA PHE A 85 -8.46 -9.69 -1.45
C PHE A 85 -7.47 -9.35 -0.33
N GLY A 86 -7.81 -9.68 0.91
CA GLY A 86 -6.92 -9.47 2.06
C GLY A 86 -5.64 -10.29 2.00
N GLU A 87 -5.71 -11.54 1.54
CA GLU A 87 -4.56 -12.42 1.33
C GLU A 87 -3.62 -11.85 0.26
N ASN A 88 -4.16 -11.48 -0.91
CA ASN A 88 -3.38 -10.88 -2.00
C ASN A 88 -2.72 -9.56 -1.56
N ALA A 89 -3.46 -8.68 -0.87
CA ALA A 89 -2.90 -7.41 -0.38
C ALA A 89 -1.77 -7.62 0.64
N LEU A 90 -1.89 -8.65 1.49
CA LEU A 90 -0.84 -9.00 2.43
C LEU A 90 0.38 -9.59 1.72
N GLU A 91 0.17 -10.49 0.75
CA GLU A 91 1.23 -11.06 -0.08
C GLU A 91 2.02 -9.96 -0.82
N ASP A 92 1.31 -9.05 -1.49
CA ASP A 92 1.92 -7.90 -2.17
C ASP A 92 2.72 -7.02 -1.21
N SER A 93 2.20 -6.77 0.00
CA SER A 93 2.90 -5.99 1.02
C SER A 93 4.17 -6.69 1.52
N LEU A 94 4.16 -8.01 1.65
CA LEU A 94 5.33 -8.80 2.06
C LEU A 94 6.37 -8.83 0.95
N ASN A 95 5.95 -9.07 -0.30
CA ASN A 95 6.82 -9.05 -1.48
C ASN A 95 7.48 -7.68 -1.68
N PHE A 96 6.73 -6.60 -1.48
CA PHE A 96 7.28 -5.24 -1.50
C PHE A 96 8.32 -5.04 -0.39
N GLY A 97 8.03 -5.50 0.83
CA GLY A 97 8.95 -5.44 1.96
C GLY A 97 10.25 -6.20 1.70
N GLU A 98 10.15 -7.41 1.14
CA GLU A 98 11.30 -8.23 0.73
C GLU A 98 12.14 -7.51 -0.33
N SER A 99 11.51 -6.99 -1.39
CA SER A 99 12.17 -6.27 -2.47
C SER A 99 12.89 -5.01 -1.97
N ALA A 100 12.27 -4.29 -1.03
CA ALA A 100 12.86 -3.10 -0.41
C ALA A 100 14.09 -3.44 0.44
N LEU A 101 14.02 -4.54 1.21
CA LEU A 101 15.16 -5.03 2.00
C LEU A 101 16.29 -5.54 1.12
N GLU A 102 15.98 -6.25 0.02
CA GLU A 102 16.98 -6.70 -0.95
C GLU A 102 17.68 -5.50 -1.58
N SER A 103 16.91 -4.51 -2.06
CA SER A 103 17.46 -3.28 -2.64
C SER A 103 18.36 -2.53 -1.67
N MET A 104 17.98 -2.46 -0.39
CA MET A 104 18.79 -1.84 0.66
C MET A 104 20.10 -2.62 0.89
N GLY A 105 20.03 -3.95 0.89
CA GLY A 105 21.20 -4.82 1.00
C GLY A 105 22.18 -4.63 -0.15
N GLN A 106 21.68 -4.56 -1.39
CA GLN A 106 22.48 -4.30 -2.59
C GLN A 106 23.14 -2.90 -2.52
N LEU A 107 22.36 -1.86 -2.22
CA LEU A 107 22.86 -0.50 -2.07
C LEU A 107 23.96 -0.40 -1.00
N SER A 108 23.75 -1.02 0.16
CA SER A 108 24.74 -1.06 1.25
C SER A 108 26.01 -1.78 0.80
N GLY A 109 25.88 -2.94 0.15
CA GLY A 109 27.01 -3.68 -0.40
C GLY A 109 27.82 -2.88 -1.40
N ASP A 110 27.16 -2.16 -2.30
CA ASP A 110 27.83 -1.36 -3.33
C ASP A 110 28.46 -0.09 -2.77
N ALA A 111 27.83 0.54 -1.77
CA ALA A 111 28.42 1.65 -1.03
C ALA A 111 29.71 1.21 -0.31
N ILE A 112 29.70 0.05 0.34
CA ILE A 112 30.88 -0.52 1.01
C ILE A 112 31.99 -0.82 0.00
N LYS A 113 31.67 -1.47 -1.13
CA LYS A 113 32.66 -1.75 -2.19
C LYS A 113 33.27 -0.47 -2.75
N THR A 114 32.44 0.54 -3.01
CA THR A 114 32.89 1.83 -3.54
C THR A 114 33.81 2.53 -2.54
N GLN A 115 33.44 2.57 -1.26
CA GLN A 115 34.26 3.15 -0.21
C GLN A 115 35.59 2.40 -0.04
N ALA A 116 35.57 1.07 -0.09
CA ALA A 116 36.77 0.25 -0.01
C ALA A 116 37.71 0.51 -1.21
N ALA A 117 37.17 0.63 -2.42
CA ALA A 117 37.93 0.96 -3.61
C ALA A 117 38.59 2.35 -3.51
N GLN A 118 37.82 3.36 -3.11
CA GLN A 118 38.33 4.73 -2.91
C GLN A 118 39.43 4.79 -1.83
N ASN A 119 39.25 4.06 -0.73
CA ASN A 119 40.28 3.96 0.32
C ASN A 119 41.53 3.26 -0.21
N SER A 120 41.39 2.18 -0.98
CA SER A 120 42.52 1.48 -1.58
C SER A 120 43.30 2.37 -2.55
N GLU A 121 42.59 3.12 -3.41
CA GLU A 121 43.21 4.07 -4.34
C GLU A 121 43.91 5.21 -3.59
N SER A 122 43.28 5.75 -2.54
CA SER A 122 43.88 6.76 -1.67
C SER A 122 45.15 6.26 -1.00
N LEU A 123 45.14 5.03 -0.47
CA LEU A 123 46.31 4.39 0.13
C LEU A 123 47.42 4.14 -0.90
N GLN A 124 47.06 3.72 -2.11
CA GLN A 124 48.02 3.51 -3.20
C GLN A 124 48.66 4.82 -3.65
N MET A 125 47.87 5.89 -3.76
CA MET A 125 48.36 7.22 -4.07
C MET A 125 49.27 7.75 -2.96
N LEU A 126 48.89 7.55 -1.69
CA LEU A 126 49.70 7.91 -0.53
C LEU A 126 51.02 7.12 -0.49
N ALA A 127 50.98 5.82 -0.80
CA ALA A 127 52.18 4.99 -0.89
C ALA A 127 53.10 5.44 -2.03
N GLY A 128 52.55 5.80 -3.19
CA GLY A 128 53.31 6.37 -4.31
C GLY A 128 53.94 7.73 -3.99
N LEU A 129 53.19 8.62 -3.34
CA LEU A 129 53.70 9.90 -2.84
C LEU A 129 54.80 9.69 -1.78
N SER A 130 54.59 8.77 -0.84
CA SER A 130 55.59 8.45 0.18
C SER A 130 56.86 7.83 -0.42
N GLY A 131 56.72 6.98 -1.43
CA GLY A 131 57.86 6.38 -2.14
C GLY A 131 58.65 7.43 -2.91
N SER A 132 57.98 8.26 -3.71
CA SER A 132 58.63 9.36 -4.43
C SER A 132 59.24 10.40 -3.49
N GLN A 133 58.63 10.67 -2.34
CA GLN A 133 59.20 11.55 -1.33
C GLN A 133 60.41 10.93 -0.62
N ALA A 134 60.42 9.62 -0.39
CA ALA A 134 61.60 8.92 0.11
C ALA A 134 62.77 8.93 -0.91
N GLU A 135 62.47 8.77 -2.20
CA GLU A 135 63.43 8.87 -3.30
C GLU A 135 64.03 10.29 -3.37
N GLN A 136 63.18 11.32 -3.38
CA GLN A 136 63.60 12.72 -3.37
C GLN A 136 64.42 13.06 -2.13
N ASN A 137 64.03 12.55 -0.96
CA ASN A 137 64.80 12.73 0.28
C ASN A 137 66.16 12.01 0.20
N ARG A 138 66.26 10.82 -0.39
CA ARG A 138 67.54 10.13 -0.65
C ARG A 138 68.44 10.96 -1.55
N GLU A 139 67.93 11.45 -2.68
CA GLU A 139 68.71 12.27 -3.60
C GLU A 139 69.19 13.57 -2.94
N ALA A 140 68.34 14.23 -2.15
CA ALA A 140 68.72 15.42 -1.41
C ALA A 140 69.83 15.12 -0.39
N LEU A 141 69.73 14.00 0.34
CA LEU A 141 70.76 13.55 1.28
C LEU A 141 72.07 13.15 0.58
N ASP A 142 72.00 12.49 -0.58
CA ASP A 142 73.19 12.13 -1.37
C ASP A 142 73.91 13.38 -1.86
N LYS A 143 73.19 14.38 -2.40
CA LYS A 143 73.79 15.67 -2.78
C LYS A 143 74.38 16.42 -1.59
N LEU A 144 73.73 16.38 -0.42
CA LEU A 144 74.29 16.98 0.80
C LEU A 144 75.56 16.25 1.27
N THR A 145 75.58 14.93 1.15
CA THR A 145 76.75 14.09 1.47
C THR A 145 77.89 14.37 0.51
N GLU A 146 77.59 14.47 -0.79
CA GLU A 146 78.54 14.84 -1.84
C GLU A 146 79.08 16.26 -1.62
N LEU A 147 78.23 17.25 -1.31
CA LEU A 147 78.67 18.59 -0.96
C LEU A 147 79.57 18.60 0.29
N ALA A 148 79.29 17.76 1.28
CA ALA A 148 80.12 17.60 2.47
C ALA A 148 81.47 16.96 2.14
N THR A 149 81.53 15.91 1.30
CA THR A 149 82.79 15.28 0.90
C THR A 149 83.61 16.16 -0.03
N LEU A 150 83.00 16.87 -0.99
CA LEU A 150 83.70 17.83 -1.87
C LEU A 150 84.32 18.99 -1.08
N LYS A 151 83.63 19.49 -0.05
CA LYS A 151 84.20 20.47 0.89
C LYS A 151 85.33 19.90 1.74
N THR A 152 85.33 18.59 1.98
CA THR A 152 86.35 17.90 2.78
C THR A 152 87.60 17.57 1.95
N ASP A 153 87.45 17.30 0.65
CA ASP A 153 88.53 16.75 -0.19
C ASP A 153 89.20 17.78 -1.13
N GLY A 154 88.48 18.81 -1.63
CA GLY A 154 88.94 19.52 -2.84
C GLY A 154 88.98 21.05 -2.83
N GLY A 155 88.61 21.72 -1.74
CA GLY A 155 88.36 23.18 -1.76
C GLY A 155 89.57 24.10 -1.92
N GLN A 156 90.82 23.60 -1.92
CA GLN A 156 92.02 24.46 -1.86
C GLN A 156 92.99 24.37 -3.04
N THR A 157 92.94 23.35 -3.91
CA THR A 157 94.03 23.11 -4.86
C THR A 157 93.83 23.76 -6.23
N ASP A 158 92.63 23.71 -6.81
CA ASP A 158 92.43 24.14 -8.21
C ASP A 158 92.25 25.65 -8.40
N THR A 159 91.63 26.34 -7.44
CA THR A 159 91.45 27.81 -7.50
C THR A 159 92.78 28.54 -7.35
N THR A 160 93.68 28.03 -6.51
CA THR A 160 95.00 28.61 -6.24
C THR A 160 95.89 28.58 -7.49
N GLN A 161 95.83 27.49 -8.27
CA GLN A 161 96.68 27.34 -9.46
C GLN A 161 96.25 28.27 -10.61
N LYS A 162 94.94 28.40 -10.85
CA LYS A 162 94.40 29.31 -11.89
C LYS A 162 94.59 30.78 -11.52
N MET A 163 94.52 31.13 -10.24
CA MET A 163 94.78 32.49 -9.77
C MET A 163 96.26 32.88 -9.92
N MET A 164 97.20 31.95 -9.73
CA MET A 164 98.64 32.24 -9.87
C MET A 164 99.02 32.60 -11.32
N ILE A 165 98.47 31.91 -12.32
CA ILE A 165 98.73 32.20 -13.74
C ILE A 165 98.22 33.59 -14.13
N VAL A 166 97.02 33.98 -13.66
CA VAL A 166 96.44 35.31 -13.95
C VAL A 166 97.30 36.44 -13.36
N ILE A 167 97.85 36.25 -12.16
CA ILE A 167 98.75 37.24 -11.52
C ILE A 167 100.04 37.42 -12.33
N VAL A 168 100.63 36.34 -12.84
CA VAL A 168 101.86 36.40 -13.66
C VAL A 168 101.62 37.15 -14.96
N VAL A 169 100.51 36.89 -15.64
CA VAL A 169 100.15 37.59 -16.90
C VAL A 169 99.93 39.09 -16.63
N MET A 170 99.26 39.45 -15.53
CA MET A 170 99.07 40.85 -15.13
C MET A 170 100.39 41.58 -14.87
N MET A 171 101.37 40.94 -14.22
CA MET A 171 102.69 41.54 -13.99
C MET A 171 103.45 41.83 -15.29
N ILE A 172 103.38 40.93 -16.27
CA ILE A 172 104.03 41.12 -17.57
C ILE A 172 103.43 42.32 -18.30
N VAL A 173 102.10 42.44 -18.31
CA VAL A 173 101.40 43.57 -18.94
C VAL A 173 101.77 44.90 -18.28
N MET A 174 101.81 44.94 -16.94
CA MET A 174 102.25 46.13 -16.19
C MET A 174 103.70 46.53 -16.51
N GLY A 175 104.62 45.56 -16.60
CA GLY A 175 106.02 45.80 -16.92
C GLY A 175 106.23 46.40 -18.32
N VAL A 176 105.50 45.91 -19.33
CA VAL A 176 105.57 46.44 -20.70
C VAL A 176 105.03 47.87 -20.79
N VAL A 177 103.99 48.20 -20.02
CA VAL A 177 103.39 49.54 -19.99
C VAL A 177 104.32 50.56 -19.32
N MET A 178 105.08 50.18 -18.29
CA MET A 178 106.05 51.09 -17.64
C MET A 178 107.29 51.37 -18.49
N VAL A 179 107.75 50.42 -19.33
CA VAL A 179 108.94 50.63 -20.18
C VAL A 179 108.63 51.49 -21.42
N LYS A 180 107.35 51.61 -21.81
CA LYS A 180 106.89 52.42 -22.94
C LYS A 180 106.44 53.85 -22.56
N ARG A 181 106.66 54.29 -21.32
CA ARG A 181 106.34 55.65 -20.85
C ARG A 181 107.56 56.44 -20.40
#